data_AF-A0A418G1F1-F1
#
_entry.id   AF-A0A418G1F1-F1
#
_cell.length_a   1.000
_cell.length_b   1.000
_cell.length_c   1.000
_cell.angle_alpha   90.00
_cell.angle_beta   90.00
_cell.angle_gamma   90.00
#
_symmetry.space_group_name_H-M   'P 1'
#
loop_
_entity.id
_entity.type
_entity.pdbx_description
1 polymer ?
#
loop_
_entity_poly.entity_id
_entity_poly.type
_entity_poly.pdbx_seq_one_letter_code
_entity_poly.pdbx_strand_id
1 'polypeptide(L)' 'MLKVKSIAGHKLVPDVKDFMLEVLWEGFEDIESSWEPLQKLMHECPAVVKNYVEGAKTASEGDALRKAMKRARAKN' A
#
# COMPACT_ATOMS: atom_id res chain seq x y z
N MET A 1 13.95 1.60 4.19
CA MET A 1 13.45 0.59 3.22
C MET A 1 14.23 0.67 1.91
N LEU A 2 14.20 -0.38 1.07
CA LEU A 2 14.69 -0.33 -0.32
C LEU A 2 13.86 0.67 -1.15
N LYS A 3 14.35 1.05 -2.33
CA LYS A 3 13.62 1.98 -3.20
C LYS A 3 12.42 1.28 -3.84
N VAL A 4 11.22 1.83 -3.63
CA VAL A 4 9.98 1.30 -4.18
C VAL A 4 9.85 1.69 -5.65
N LYS A 5 9.65 0.69 -6.53
CA LYS A 5 9.33 0.88 -7.94
C LYS A 5 7.85 1.22 -8.11
N SER A 6 6.96 0.39 -7.58
CA SER A 6 5.50 0.60 -7.63
C SER A 6 4.78 -0.34 -6.65
N ILE A 7 3.47 -0.13 -6.49
CA ILE A 7 2.58 -1.05 -5.79
C ILE A 7 1.77 -1.82 -6.84
N ALA A 8 1.80 -3.14 -6.76
CA ALA A 8 1.10 -4.03 -7.69
C ALA A 8 -0.29 -4.44 -7.19
N GLY A 9 -0.46 -4.54 -5.87
CA GLY A 9 -1.63 -5.16 -5.26
C GLY A 9 -1.92 -4.65 -3.85
N HIS A 10 -3.12 -4.95 -3.38
CA HIS A 10 -3.53 -4.75 -2.00
C HIS A 10 -4.38 -5.92 -1.53
N LYS A 11 -4.35 -6.19 -0.23
CA LYS A 11 -5.26 -7.14 0.42
C LYS A 11 -5.60 -6.67 1.82
N LEU A 12 -6.86 -6.83 2.22
CA LEU A 12 -7.27 -6.66 3.61
C LEU A 12 -6.83 -7.89 4.41
N VAL A 13 -6.13 -7.70 5.51
CA VAL A 13 -5.75 -8.77 6.43
C VAL A 13 -6.68 -8.70 7.65
N PRO A 14 -7.61 -9.65 7.82
CA PRO A 14 -8.63 -9.60 8.87
C PRO A 14 -8.06 -9.53 10.29
N ASP A 15 -6.96 -10.25 10.54
CA ASP A 15 -6.35 -10.37 11.88
C ASP A 15 -5.86 -9.02 12.42
N VAL A 16 -5.30 -8.18 11.54
CA VAL A 16 -4.81 -6.84 11.88
C VAL A 16 -5.78 -5.73 11.48
N LYS A 17 -6.92 -6.09 10.87
CA LYS A 17 -7.97 -5.18 10.37
C LYS A 17 -7.43 -4.03 9.52
N ASP A 18 -6.37 -4.29 8.77
CA ASP A 18 -5.68 -3.30 7.94
C ASP A 18 -5.16 -3.92 6.64
N PHE A 19 -4.67 -3.07 5.75
CA PHE A 19 -4.20 -3.47 4.44
C PHE A 19 -2.70 -3.77 4.42
N MET A 20 -2.35 -4.81 3.67
CA MET A 20 -1.00 -5.03 3.16
C MET A 20 -0.97 -4.63 1.68
N LEU A 21 0.14 -4.05 1.26
CA LEU A 21 0.38 -3.65 -0.13
C LEU A 21 1.53 -4.46 -0.69
N GLU A 22 1.37 -4.94 -1.93
CA GLU A 22 2.42 -5.65 -2.64
C GLU A 22 3.36 -4.65 -3.30
N VAL A 23 4.60 -4.63 -2.83
CA VAL A 23 5.63 -3.69 -3.23
C VAL A 23 6.57 -4.35 -4.23
N LEU A 24 6.68 -3.75 -5.42
CA LEU A 24 7.75 -4.05 -6.37
C LEU A 24 8.95 -3.16 -6.04
N TRP A 25 10.13 -3.76 -5.98
CA TRP A 25 11.37 -3.05 -5.64
C TRP A 25 12.13 -2.60 -6.88
N GLU A 26 12.78 -1.45 -6.80
CA GLU A 26 13.62 -0.96 -7.89
C GLU A 26 14.94 -1.75 -7.95
N GLY A 27 15.28 -2.27 -9.13
CA GLY A 27 16.46 -3.10 -9.33
C GLY A 27 16.26 -4.60 -9.04
N PHE A 28 15.04 -5.03 -8.73
CA PHE A 28 14.67 -6.42 -8.48
C PHE A 28 13.61 -6.91 -9.47
N GLU A 29 13.51 -8.22 -9.61
CA GLU A 29 12.45 -8.86 -10.39
C GLU A 29 11.11 -8.85 -9.65
N ASP A 30 10.00 -8.91 -10.37
CA ASP A 30 8.67 -8.83 -9.75
C ASP A 30 8.38 -10.04 -8.82
N ILE A 31 9.07 -11.17 -9.00
CA ILE A 31 9.03 -12.34 -8.09
C ILE A 31 9.63 -12.03 -6.71
N GLU A 32 10.50 -11.03 -6.62
CA GLU A 32 11.12 -10.56 -5.38
C GLU A 32 10.26 -9.50 -4.68
N SER A 33 9.02 -9.32 -5.14
CA SER A 33 8.04 -8.47 -4.47
C SER A 33 7.76 -8.93 -3.04
N SER A 34 7.29 -8.00 -2.23
CA SER A 34 6.97 -8.29 -0.83
C SER A 34 5.68 -7.60 -0.40
N TRP A 35 5.02 -8.17 0.61
CA TRP A 35 3.83 -7.57 1.19
C TRP A 35 4.22 -6.73 2.40
N GLU A 36 3.97 -5.43 2.32
CA GLU A 36 4.34 -4.47 3.34
C GLU A 36 3.09 -3.82 3.97
N PRO A 37 3.08 -3.55 5.29
CA PRO A 37 1.94 -2.90 5.93
C PRO A 37 1.68 -1.50 5.37
N LEU A 38 0.41 -1.16 5.15
CA LEU A 38 0.00 0.16 4.68
C LEU A 38 0.57 1.28 5.56
N GLN A 39 0.56 1.11 6.89
CA GLN A 39 1.07 2.13 7.81
C GLN A 39 2.56 2.41 7.61
N LYS A 40 3.37 1.36 7.41
CA LYS A 40 4.81 1.48 7.15
C LYS A 40 5.05 2.27 5.87
N LEU A 41 4.36 1.92 4.78
CA LEU A 41 4.51 2.60 3.49
C LEU A 41 3.99 4.05 3.51
N MET A 42 2.96 4.33 4.31
CA MET A 42 2.49 5.70 4.53
C MET A 42 3.49 6.57 5.30
N HIS A 43 4.35 5.96 6.12
CA HIS A 43 5.43 6.66 6.81
C HIS A 43 6.64 6.85 5.89
N GLU A 44 7.06 5.79 5.18
CA GLU A 44 8.30 5.82 4.41
C GLU A 44 8.15 6.38 2.97
N CYS A 45 7.01 6.14 2.31
CA CYS A 45 6.79 6.53 0.90
C CYS A 45 5.32 6.92 0.59
N PRO A 46 4.74 7.92 1.27
CA PRO A 46 3.31 8.26 1.16
C PRO A 46 2.86 8.62 -0.26
N ALA A 47 3.74 9.19 -1.10
CA ALA A 47 3.41 9.55 -2.47
C ALA A 47 3.09 8.34 -3.35
N VAL A 48 3.86 7.25 -3.20
CA VAL A 48 3.65 6.01 -3.97
C VAL A 48 2.32 5.37 -3.58
N VAL A 49 2.03 5.32 -2.28
CA VAL A 49 0.75 4.81 -1.76
C VAL A 49 -0.41 5.63 -2.29
N LYS A 50 -0.32 6.96 -2.23
CA LYS A 50 -1.38 7.86 -2.73
C LYS A 50 -1.68 7.61 -4.21
N ASN A 51 -0.64 7.54 -5.06
CA ASN A 51 -0.81 7.30 -6.49
C ASN A 51 -1.50 5.98 -6.78
N TYR A 52 -1.13 4.91 -6.05
CA TYR A 52 -1.78 3.61 -6.17
C TYR A 52 -3.25 3.64 -5.77
N VAL A 53 -3.55 4.23 -4.60
CA VAL A 53 -4.90 4.29 -4.03
C VAL A 53 -5.84 5.18 -4.86
N GLU A 54 -5.32 6.22 -5.48
CA GLU A 54 -6.07 7.05 -6.43
C GLU A 54 -6.37 6.31 -7.73
N GLY A 55 -5.45 5.45 -8.19
CA GLY A 55 -5.61 4.61 -9.39
C GLY A 55 -6.47 3.35 -9.19
N ALA A 56 -6.68 2.89 -7.95
CA ALA A 56 -7.48 1.71 -7.65
C ALA A 56 -8.98 1.95 -8.00
N LYS A 57 -9.51 1.20 -8.97
CA LYS A 57 -10.84 1.39 -9.58
C LYS A 57 -12.00 0.58 -8.95
N THR A 58 -11.88 0.05 -7.73
CA THR A 58 -12.91 -0.85 -7.17
C THR A 58 -13.83 -0.15 -6.14
N ALA A 59 -15.13 -0.44 -6.25
CA ALA A 59 -16.19 0.30 -5.55
C ALA A 59 -16.34 -0.01 -4.05
N SER A 60 -15.87 -1.16 -3.54
CA SER A 60 -15.93 -1.48 -2.10
C SER A 60 -14.55 -1.50 -1.44
N GLU A 61 -13.59 -2.23 -2.02
CA GLU A 61 -12.24 -2.36 -1.47
C GLU A 61 -11.43 -1.07 -1.64
N GLY A 62 -11.60 -0.35 -2.76
CA GLY A 62 -10.95 0.93 -3.00
C GLY A 62 -11.35 2.00 -1.97
N ASP A 63 -12.62 2.04 -1.55
CA ASP A 63 -13.08 2.99 -0.53
C ASP A 63 -12.59 2.62 0.87
N ALA A 64 -12.57 1.33 1.20
CA ALA A 64 -11.99 0.85 2.45
C ALA A 64 -10.48 1.17 2.53
N LEU A 65 -9.76 0.96 1.43
CA LEU A 65 -8.34 1.28 1.29
C LEU A 65 -8.08 2.78 1.39
N ARG A 66 -8.87 3.62 0.72
CA ARG A 66 -8.81 5.09 0.85
C ARG A 66 -9.04 5.54 2.29
N LYS A 67 -10.01 4.94 2.98
CA LYS A 67 -10.27 5.23 4.40
C LYS A 67 -9.08 4.80 5.26
N ALA A 68 -8.47 3.64 4.99
CA ALA A 68 -7.29 3.16 5.70
C ALA A 68 -6.08 4.09 5.49
N MET A 69 -5.83 4.52 4.24
CA MET A 69 -4.77 5.47 3.90
C MET A 69 -4.94 6.79 4.66
N LYS A 70 -6.17 7.34 4.72
CA LYS A 70 -6.47 8.56 5.50
C LYS A 70 -6.22 8.37 7.00
N ARG A 71 -6.60 7.22 7.57
CA ARG A 71 -6.31 6.89 8.98
C ARG A 71 -4.82 6.78 9.26
N ALA A 72 -4.07 6.13 8.37
CA ALA A 72 -2.62 5.99 8.49
C ALA A 72 -1.92 7.35 8.40
N ARG A 73 -2.35 8.23 7.48
CA ARG A 73 -1.83 9.60 7.37
C ARG A 73 -2.05 10.43 8.64
N ALA A 74 -3.17 10.27 9.33
CA ALA A 74 -3.49 11.02 10.54
C ALA A 74 -2.69 10.57 11.78
N LYS A 75 -1.98 9.44 11.70
CA LYS A 75 -1.17 8.88 12.80
C LYS A 75 0.34 9.15 12.65
N ASN A 76 0.77 9.65 11.50
CA ASN A 76 2.15 10.08 11.21
C ASN A 76 2.25 11.59 11.36
#